data_AF-A0A6B1I002-F1
#
_entry.id   AF-A0A6B1I002-F1
#
_cell.length_a   1.000
_cell.length_b   1.000
_cell.length_c   1.000
_cell.angle_alpha   90.00
_cell.angle_beta   90.00
_cell.angle_gamma   90.00
#
_symmetry.space_group_name_H-M   'P 1'
#
loop_
_entity.id
_entity.type
_entity.pdbx_description
1 polymer ?
#
loop_
_entity_poly.entity_id
_entity_poly.type
_entity_poly.pdbx_seq_one_letter_code
_entity_poly.pdbx_strand_id
1 'polypeptide(L)'
;MPSTSPCSWTQERIEAYIDGELTPVEQGRLEAHAATCAACAAELEDARRLVGELRDLPALTCPDAVSQALQDRIYRTRQDRWRTAARRWYAPLAAAAVLALIAGYHLFDPEPVPPAFSPKEVAQARRQVEWTLAYLSDLNSRMGTTVRDDVIQPHLVQPLRLNLDAILPVQTM
;
A
#
# COMPACT_ATOMS: atom_id res chain seq x y z
N MET A 1 -0.58 5.33 60.72
CA MET A 1 0.60 6.09 61.20
C MET A 1 1.78 5.14 61.08
N PRO A 2 2.79 5.40 60.24
CA PRO A 2 3.94 4.50 60.19
C PRO A 2 4.66 4.61 61.54
N SER A 3 4.88 3.46 62.17
CA SER A 3 5.64 3.34 63.41
C SER A 3 7.06 3.85 63.17
N THR A 4 7.38 5.00 63.75
CA THR A 4 8.65 5.71 63.67
C THR A 4 9.70 5.09 64.60
N SER A 5 9.91 3.78 64.54
CA SER A 5 11.09 3.18 65.15
C SER A 5 12.23 3.10 64.12
N PRO A 6 13.48 3.43 64.46
CA PRO A 6 14.61 3.31 63.53
C PRO A 6 14.76 1.91 62.91
N CYS A 7 14.34 0.87 63.64
CA CYS A 7 14.33 -0.51 63.16
C CYS A 7 13.33 -0.75 62.02
N SER A 8 12.09 -0.27 62.12
CA SER A 8 11.08 -0.48 61.07
C SER A 8 11.49 0.20 59.78
N TRP A 9 12.02 1.44 59.87
CA TRP A 9 12.55 2.14 58.70
C TRP A 9 13.72 1.38 58.06
N THR A 10 14.59 0.79 58.87
CA THR A 10 15.74 0.02 58.36
C THR A 10 15.28 -1.24 57.66
N GLN A 11 14.38 -2.01 58.27
CA GLN A 11 13.79 -3.22 57.68
C GLN A 11 13.10 -2.95 56.34
N GLU A 12 12.31 -1.88 56.26
CA GLU A 12 11.66 -1.46 55.01
C GLU A 12 12.64 -1.04 53.90
N ARG A 13 13.91 -0.75 54.23
CA ARG A 13 14.92 -0.26 53.29
C ARG A 13 15.96 -1.30 52.89
N ILE A 14 15.88 -2.51 53.42
CA ILE A 14 16.77 -3.62 53.02
C ILE A 14 16.50 -4.05 51.58
N GLU A 15 15.24 -4.07 51.13
CA GLU A 15 14.92 -4.41 49.72
C GLU A 15 15.51 -3.37 48.75
N ALA A 16 15.30 -2.08 49.02
CA ALA A 16 15.89 -1.00 48.23
C ALA A 16 17.44 -1.01 48.26
N TYR A 17 18.05 -1.54 49.32
CA TYR A 17 19.50 -1.77 49.36
C TYR A 17 19.93 -2.87 48.39
N ILE A 18 19.18 -3.98 48.32
CA ILE A 18 19.44 -5.10 47.40
C ILE A 18 19.33 -4.63 45.94
N ASP A 19 18.31 -3.82 45.64
CA ASP A 19 18.08 -3.27 44.30
C ASP A 19 19.04 -2.12 43.92
N GLY A 20 19.81 -1.61 44.89
CA GLY A 20 20.75 -0.50 44.68
C GLY A 20 20.08 0.87 44.51
N GLU A 21 18.86 1.03 45.03
CA GLU A 21 18.05 2.25 44.88
C GLU A 21 18.24 3.26 46.02
N LEU A 22 18.96 2.90 47.09
CA LEU A 22 19.22 3.81 48.21
C LEU A 22 20.14 4.96 47.82
N THR A 23 19.75 6.17 48.24
CA THR A 23 20.64 7.33 48.14
C THR A 23 21.81 7.21 49.14
N PRO A 24 22.95 7.90 48.92
CA PRO A 24 24.08 7.85 49.85
C PRO A 24 23.71 8.25 51.30
N VAL A 25 22.75 9.17 51.44
CA VAL A 25 22.25 9.63 52.75
C VAL A 25 21.46 8.53 53.46
N GLU A 26 20.60 7.82 52.73
CA GLU A 26 19.81 6.71 53.29
C GLU A 26 20.69 5.52 53.64
N GLN A 27 21.68 5.22 52.79
CA GLN A 27 22.64 4.16 53.02
C GLN A 27 23.45 4.44 54.31
N GLY A 28 23.94 5.67 54.49
CA GLY A 28 24.61 6.07 55.73
C GLY A 28 23.71 5.99 56.97
N ARG A 29 22.42 6.32 56.85
CA ARG A 29 21.45 6.20 57.94
C ARG A 29 21.20 4.74 58.33
N LEU A 30 21.10 3.87 57.33
CA LEU A 30 20.90 2.43 57.51
C LEU A 30 22.11 1.80 58.22
N GLU A 31 23.32 2.15 57.79
CA GLU A 31 24.57 1.67 58.42
C GLU A 31 24.75 2.21 59.84
N ALA A 32 24.42 3.48 60.08
CA ALA A 32 24.46 4.07 61.40
C ALA A 32 23.51 3.36 62.38
N HIS A 33 22.32 2.95 61.91
CA HIS A 33 21.40 2.19 62.75
C HIS A 33 21.89 0.76 63.01
N ALA A 34 22.34 0.06 61.96
CA ALA A 34 22.91 -1.28 62.06
C ALA A 34 24.09 -1.36 63.04
N ALA A 35 24.91 -0.30 63.16
CA ALA A 35 25.99 -0.24 64.14
C ALA A 35 25.53 -0.27 65.62
N THR A 36 24.25 0.03 65.87
CA THR A 36 23.66 0.11 67.22
C THR A 36 22.62 -0.96 67.52
N CYS A 37 22.15 -1.70 66.51
CA CYS A 37 21.08 -2.69 66.62
C CYS A 37 21.52 -4.04 66.03
N ALA A 38 21.73 -5.04 66.88
CA ALA A 38 22.21 -6.35 66.46
C ALA A 38 21.28 -7.10 65.49
N ALA A 39 19.96 -6.92 65.62
CA ALA A 39 18.98 -7.53 64.71
C ALA A 39 19.08 -6.94 63.30
N CYS A 40 19.10 -5.61 63.18
CA CYS A 40 19.24 -4.95 61.88
C CYS A 40 20.64 -5.12 61.28
N ALA A 41 21.68 -5.29 62.12
CA ALA A 41 23.02 -5.65 61.65
C ALA A 41 23.02 -7.02 60.96
N ALA A 42 22.39 -8.03 61.58
CA ALA A 42 22.31 -9.38 61.02
C ALA A 42 21.58 -9.39 59.66
N GLU A 43 20.43 -8.71 59.57
CA GLU A 43 19.66 -8.64 58.31
C GLU A 43 20.45 -7.91 57.20
N LEU A 44 21.17 -6.83 57.53
CA LEU A 44 22.01 -6.13 56.54
C LEU A 44 23.20 -6.98 56.08
N GLU A 45 23.80 -7.75 56.99
CA GLU A 45 24.88 -8.68 56.67
C GLU A 45 24.40 -9.77 55.70
N ASP A 46 23.20 -10.31 55.93
CA ASP A 46 22.59 -11.31 55.05
C ASP A 46 22.25 -10.72 53.68
N ALA A 47 21.72 -9.49 53.63
CA ALA A 47 21.47 -8.79 52.37
C ALA A 47 22.78 -8.52 51.60
N ARG A 48 23.85 -8.11 52.28
CA ARG A 48 25.19 -7.92 51.70
C ARG A 48 25.74 -9.22 51.12
N ARG A 49 25.59 -10.33 51.85
CA ARG A 49 26.01 -11.66 51.40
C ARG A 49 25.28 -12.06 50.14
N LEU A 50 23.95 -11.92 50.13
CA LEU A 50 23.12 -12.25 48.98
C LEU A 50 23.50 -11.44 47.73
N VAL A 51 23.67 -10.12 47.86
CA VAL A 51 24.11 -9.26 46.75
C VAL A 51 25.51 -9.64 46.27
N GLY A 52 26.41 -10.01 47.18
CA GLY A 52 27.75 -10.51 46.85
C GLY A 52 27.69 -11.79 46.03
N GLU A 53 26.96 -12.80 46.51
CA GLU A 53 26.76 -14.08 45.81
C GLU A 53 26.12 -13.87 44.43
N LEU A 54 25.14 -12.97 44.32
CA LEU A 54 24.49 -12.62 43.05
C LEU A 54 25.47 -11.96 42.05
N ARG A 55 26.41 -11.14 42.53
CA ARG A 55 27.44 -10.51 41.68
C ARG A 55 28.53 -11.48 41.24
N ASP A 56 28.79 -12.51 42.04
CA ASP A 56 29.77 -13.54 41.72
C ASP A 56 29.26 -14.56 40.70
N LEU A 57 27.96 -14.55 40.35
CA LEU A 57 27.46 -15.36 39.26
C LEU A 57 28.16 -15.01 37.93
N PRO A 58 28.46 -16.01 37.09
CA PRO A 58 29.06 -15.77 35.79
C PRO A 58 28.14 -14.89 34.94
N ALA A 59 28.73 -13.85 34.35
CA ALA A 59 28.01 -12.98 33.43
C ALA A 59 27.49 -13.81 32.24
N LEU A 60 26.16 -13.83 32.08
CA LEU A 60 25.54 -14.43 30.91
C LEU A 60 25.90 -13.59 29.68
N THR A 61 26.59 -14.20 28.73
CA THR A 61 26.89 -13.58 27.45
C THR A 61 25.63 -13.59 26.60
N CYS A 62 25.15 -12.40 26.22
CA CYS A 62 24.06 -12.29 25.25
C CYS A 62 24.56 -12.81 23.89
N PRO A 63 23.87 -13.78 23.26
CA PRO A 63 24.26 -14.26 21.93
C PRO A 63 24.31 -13.10 20.93
N ASP A 64 25.35 -13.06 20.09
CA ASP A 64 25.56 -11.99 19.11
C ASP A 64 24.36 -11.79 18.20
N ALA A 65 23.67 -12.87 17.82
CA ALA A 65 22.47 -12.84 17.00
C ALA A 65 21.35 -11.97 17.62
N VAL A 66 21.18 -12.01 18.94
CA VAL A 66 20.15 -11.23 19.65
C VAL A 66 20.56 -9.76 19.69
N SER A 67 21.82 -9.48 20.02
CA SER A 67 22.37 -8.12 20.06
C SER A 67 22.32 -7.44 18.69
N GLN A 68 22.70 -8.16 17.63
CA GLN A 68 22.64 -7.68 16.25
C GLN A 68 21.19 -7.44 15.81
N ALA A 69 20.28 -8.37 16.07
CA ALA A 69 18.87 -8.20 15.73
C ALA A 69 18.24 -6.97 16.41
N LEU A 70 18.63 -6.70 17.66
CA LEU A 70 18.19 -5.51 18.38
C LEU A 70 18.73 -4.22 17.75
N GLN A 71 20.04 -4.17 17.47
CA GLN A 71 20.67 -3.02 16.82
C GLN A 71 20.06 -2.73 15.44
N ASP A 72 19.86 -3.78 14.65
CA ASP A 72 19.19 -3.71 13.36
C ASP A 72 17.79 -3.12 13.47
N ARG A 73 17.01 -3.57 14.46
CA ARG A 73 15.64 -3.10 14.66
C ARG A 73 15.62 -1.63 15.07
N ILE A 74 16.54 -1.20 15.93
CA ILE A 74 16.69 0.21 16.33
C ILE A 74 17.06 1.07 15.12
N TYR A 75 18.01 0.63 14.30
CA TYR A 75 18.46 1.36 13.11
C TYR A 75 17.33 1.50 12.08
N ARG A 76 16.65 0.39 11.74
CA ARG A 76 15.53 0.40 10.79
C ARG A 76 14.40 1.33 11.24
N THR A 77 14.02 1.27 12.51
CA THR A 77 12.98 2.15 13.06
C THR A 77 13.34 3.63 12.91
N ARG A 78 14.62 3.98 13.15
CA ARG A 78 15.11 5.36 12.98
C ARG A 78 15.12 5.78 11.52
N GLN A 79 15.55 4.89 10.62
CA GLN A 79 15.59 5.14 9.18
C GLN A 79 14.18 5.34 8.59
N ASP A 80 13.21 4.52 8.97
CA ASP A 80 11.83 4.65 8.49
C ASP A 80 11.16 5.94 8.98
N ARG A 81 11.42 6.34 10.23
CA ARG A 81 10.98 7.64 10.76
C ARG A 81 11.59 8.81 9.97
N TRP A 82 12.87 8.72 9.62
CA TRP A 82 13.52 9.73 8.77
C TRP A 82 12.90 9.77 7.37
N ARG A 83 12.70 8.63 6.71
CA ARG A 83 12.14 8.57 5.35
C ARG A 83 10.72 9.12 5.30
N THR A 84 9.89 8.77 6.28
CA THR A 84 8.52 9.29 6.38
C THR A 84 8.48 10.79 6.67
N ALA A 85 9.36 11.30 7.54
CA ALA A 85 9.49 12.72 7.81
C ALA A 85 9.97 13.50 6.57
N ALA A 86 11.02 13.03 5.91
CA ALA A 86 11.53 13.63 4.68
C ALA A 86 10.43 13.66 3.61
N ARG A 87 9.75 12.53 3.37
CA ARG A 87 8.64 12.44 2.41
C ARG A 87 7.53 13.42 2.71
N ARG A 88 7.19 13.63 3.98
CA ARG A 88 6.19 14.61 4.38
C ARG A 88 6.60 16.06 4.04
N TRP A 89 7.89 16.37 4.06
CA TRP A 89 8.43 17.68 3.69
C TRP A 89 8.48 17.91 2.17
N TYR A 90 8.92 16.92 1.38
CA TYR A 90 9.06 17.12 -0.08
C TYR A 90 7.85 16.68 -0.92
N ALA A 91 6.93 15.87 -0.39
CA ALA A 91 5.71 15.47 -1.09
C ALA A 91 4.87 16.63 -1.64
N PRO A 92 4.60 17.74 -0.90
CA PRO A 92 3.84 18.85 -1.46
C PRO A 92 4.59 19.55 -2.61
N LEU A 93 5.92 19.68 -2.52
CA LEU A 93 6.75 20.27 -3.56
C LEU A 93 6.71 19.42 -4.84
N ALA A 94 6.85 18.10 -4.71
CA ALA A 94 6.77 17.17 -5.84
C ALA A 94 5.39 17.19 -6.50
N ALA A 95 4.31 17.21 -5.71
CA ALA A 95 2.94 17.31 -6.22
C ALA A 95 2.71 18.63 -6.98
N ALA A 96 3.19 19.76 -6.43
CA ALA A 96 3.11 21.06 -7.09
C ALA A 96 3.89 21.10 -8.41
N ALA A 97 5.07 20.48 -8.47
CA ALA A 97 5.86 20.38 -9.70
C ALA A 97 5.13 19.59 -10.80
N VAL A 98 4.50 18.46 -10.45
CA VAL A 98 3.69 17.67 -11.39
C VAL A 98 2.48 18.49 -11.88
N LEU A 99 1.77 19.17 -10.99
CA LEU A 99 0.65 20.03 -11.37
C LEU A 99 1.09 21.18 -12.28
N ALA A 100 2.26 21.79 -12.01
CA ALA A 100 2.83 22.84 -12.84
C ALA A 100 3.20 22.33 -14.24
N LEU A 101 3.72 21.11 -14.36
CA LEU A 101 3.99 20.47 -15.65
C LEU A 101 2.71 20.21 -16.46
N ILE A 102 1.66 19.71 -15.79
CA ILE A 102 0.35 19.47 -16.42
C ILE A 102 -0.29 20.79 -16.86
N ALA A 103 -0.29 21.79 -15.99
CA ALA A 103 -0.79 23.12 -16.32
C ALA A 103 0.01 23.73 -17.48
N GLY A 104 1.34 23.64 -17.43
CA GLY A 104 2.22 24.07 -18.52
C GLY A 104 1.88 23.40 -19.84
N TYR A 105 1.66 22.08 -19.85
CA TYR A 105 1.24 21.33 -21.03
C TYR A 105 -0.06 21.88 -21.63
N HIS A 106 -1.10 22.06 -20.81
CA HIS A 106 -2.39 22.57 -21.29
C HIS A 106 -2.37 24.05 -21.68
N LEU A 107 -1.52 24.87 -21.05
CA LEU A 107 -1.31 26.26 -21.47
C LEU A 107 -0.52 26.35 -22.78
N PHE A 108 0.30 25.34 -23.11
CA PHE A 108 1.10 25.28 -24.32
C PHE A 108 0.51 24.44 -25.44
N ASP A 109 -0.59 23.72 -25.23
CA ASP A 109 -1.34 23.06 -26.30
C ASP A 109 -1.80 24.16 -27.28
N PRO A 110 -1.18 24.29 -28.47
CA PRO A 110 -1.70 25.21 -29.46
C PRO A 110 -3.07 24.66 -29.87
N GLU A 111 -4.10 25.50 -29.79
CA GLU A 111 -5.43 25.18 -30.29
C GLU A 111 -5.25 24.55 -31.68
N PRO A 112 -5.71 23.30 -31.90
CA PRO A 112 -5.41 22.59 -33.14
C PRO A 112 -6.02 23.38 -34.28
N VAL A 113 -5.19 24.16 -34.97
CA VAL A 113 -5.62 25.01 -36.09
C VAL A 113 -6.20 24.05 -37.11
N PRO A 114 -7.53 24.07 -37.34
CA PRO A 114 -8.13 23.15 -38.27
C PRO A 114 -7.43 23.38 -39.62
N PRO A 115 -6.92 22.32 -40.27
CA PRO A 115 -6.22 22.47 -41.52
C PRO A 115 -7.11 23.23 -42.50
N ALA A 116 -6.60 24.34 -43.03
CA ALA A 116 -7.32 25.15 -43.99
C ALA A 116 -7.38 24.39 -45.32
N PHE A 117 -8.49 23.69 -45.58
CA PHE A 117 -8.69 22.98 -46.84
C PHE A 117 -9.03 23.96 -47.96
N SER A 118 -8.34 23.84 -49.08
CA SER A 118 -8.65 24.62 -50.28
C SER A 118 -9.98 24.14 -50.90
N PRO A 119 -10.72 25.03 -51.61
CA PRO A 119 -11.94 24.64 -52.31
C PRO A 119 -11.73 23.49 -53.31
N LYS A 120 -10.51 23.36 -53.86
CA LYS A 120 -10.13 22.29 -54.78
C LYS A 120 -10.05 20.93 -54.08
N GLU A 121 -9.47 20.87 -52.90
CA GLU A 121 -9.36 19.64 -52.09
C GLU A 121 -10.74 19.17 -51.63
N VAL A 122 -11.60 20.10 -51.18
CA VAL A 122 -12.99 19.77 -50.81
C VAL A 122 -13.77 19.23 -52.01
N ALA A 123 -13.62 19.85 -53.19
CA ALA A 123 -14.27 19.38 -54.41
C ALA A 123 -13.76 18.00 -54.85
N GLN A 124 -12.47 17.69 -54.65
CA GLN A 124 -11.91 16.38 -54.93
C GLN A 124 -12.44 15.31 -53.97
N ALA A 125 -12.44 15.59 -52.67
CA ALA A 125 -12.97 14.69 -51.65
C ALA A 125 -14.43 14.34 -51.93
N ARG A 126 -15.23 15.36 -52.28
CA ARG A 126 -16.64 15.16 -52.66
C ARG A 126 -16.80 14.23 -53.86
N ARG A 127 -16.01 14.42 -54.92
CA ARG A 127 -16.03 13.52 -56.08
C ARG A 127 -15.66 12.09 -55.71
N GLN A 128 -14.66 11.89 -54.84
CA GLN A 128 -14.27 10.56 -54.39
C GLN A 128 -15.40 9.86 -53.62
N VAL A 129 -16.13 10.59 -52.77
CA VAL A 129 -17.30 10.06 -52.06
C VAL A 129 -18.42 9.69 -53.04
N GLU A 130 -18.74 10.57 -53.99
CA GLU A 130 -19.76 10.32 -55.01
C GLU A 130 -19.44 9.06 -55.84
N TRP A 131 -18.19 8.90 -56.29
CA TRP A 131 -17.74 7.69 -56.99
C TRP A 131 -17.82 6.43 -56.14
N THR A 132 -17.38 6.53 -54.87
CA THR A 132 -17.39 5.38 -53.95
C THR A 132 -18.82 4.89 -53.71
N LEU A 133 -19.75 5.80 -53.48
CA LEU A 133 -21.16 5.48 -53.27
C LEU A 133 -21.79 4.88 -54.53
N ALA A 134 -21.50 5.42 -55.70
CA ALA A 134 -21.98 4.87 -56.98
C ALA A 134 -21.45 3.45 -57.21
N TYR A 135 -20.16 3.21 -56.97
CA TYR A 135 -19.53 1.91 -57.11
C TYR A 135 -20.13 0.87 -56.14
N LEU A 136 -20.32 1.25 -54.87
CA LEU A 136 -20.95 0.38 -53.87
C LEU A 136 -22.38 0.00 -54.26
N SER A 137 -23.15 0.94 -54.83
CA SER A 137 -24.52 0.68 -55.30
C SER A 137 -24.56 -0.31 -56.47
N ASP A 138 -23.65 -0.18 -57.44
CA ASP A 138 -23.52 -1.13 -58.56
C ASP A 138 -23.14 -2.52 -58.06
N LEU A 139 -22.14 -2.61 -57.18
CA LEU A 139 -21.71 -3.87 -56.55
C LEU A 139 -22.87 -4.56 -55.82
N ASN A 140 -23.59 -3.81 -54.99
CA ASN A 140 -24.71 -4.34 -54.22
C ASN A 140 -25.84 -4.84 -55.12
N SER A 141 -26.13 -4.12 -56.21
CA SER A 141 -27.16 -4.51 -57.18
C SER A 141 -26.80 -5.81 -57.90
N ARG A 142 -25.53 -5.95 -58.33
CA ARG A 142 -25.02 -7.17 -58.97
C ARG A 142 -25.02 -8.37 -58.04
N MET A 143 -24.52 -8.19 -56.81
CA MET A 143 -24.57 -9.25 -55.80
C MET A 143 -26.01 -9.64 -55.48
N GLY A 144 -26.92 -8.67 -55.39
CA GLY A 144 -28.33 -8.94 -55.13
C GLY A 144 -29.01 -9.77 -56.21
N THR A 145 -28.70 -9.55 -57.49
CA THR A 145 -29.22 -10.38 -58.60
C THR A 145 -28.61 -11.77 -58.58
N THR A 146 -27.29 -11.89 -58.43
CA THR A 146 -26.60 -13.19 -58.40
C THR A 146 -27.07 -14.04 -57.22
N VAL A 147 -27.15 -13.47 -56.01
CA VAL A 147 -27.64 -14.19 -54.83
C VAL A 147 -29.11 -14.60 -55.01
N ARG A 148 -29.93 -13.72 -55.60
CA ARG A 148 -31.34 -14.04 -55.86
C ARG A 148 -31.47 -15.22 -56.82
N ASP A 149 -30.79 -15.17 -57.95
CA ASP A 149 -31.00 -16.08 -59.07
C ASP A 149 -30.26 -17.41 -58.87
N ASP A 150 -29.05 -17.37 -58.32
CA ASP A 150 -28.22 -18.57 -58.15
C ASP A 150 -28.45 -19.27 -56.80
N VAL A 151 -28.91 -18.55 -55.78
CA VAL A 151 -29.05 -19.10 -54.42
C VAL A 151 -30.50 -19.11 -53.96
N ILE A 152 -31.16 -17.95 -53.89
CA ILE A 152 -32.48 -17.84 -53.26
C ILE A 152 -33.55 -18.54 -54.09
N GLN A 153 -33.61 -18.31 -55.41
CA GLN A 153 -34.60 -18.94 -56.29
C GLN A 153 -34.53 -20.47 -56.26
N PRO A 154 -33.40 -21.10 -56.65
CA PRO A 154 -33.34 -22.55 -56.81
C PRO A 154 -33.35 -23.29 -55.48
N HIS A 155 -32.80 -22.72 -54.40
CA HIS A 155 -32.61 -23.44 -53.14
C HIS A 155 -33.60 -23.09 -52.03
N LEU A 156 -34.29 -21.94 -52.12
CA LEU A 156 -35.30 -21.55 -51.12
C LEU A 156 -36.70 -21.44 -51.74
N VAL A 157 -36.86 -20.63 -52.79
CA VAL A 157 -38.19 -20.30 -53.33
C VAL A 157 -38.81 -21.49 -54.06
N GLN A 158 -38.06 -22.12 -54.98
CA GLN A 158 -38.58 -23.22 -55.78
C GLN A 158 -38.96 -24.45 -54.95
N PRO A 159 -38.14 -24.94 -53.99
CA PRO A 159 -38.52 -26.05 -53.14
C PRO A 159 -39.73 -25.73 -52.26
N LEU A 160 -39.80 -24.52 -51.70
CA LEU A 160 -40.94 -24.11 -50.88
C LEU A 160 -42.23 -24.09 -51.70
N ARG A 161 -42.18 -23.55 -52.92
CA ARG A 161 -43.32 -23.51 -53.84
C ARG A 161 -43.81 -24.92 -54.21
N LEU A 162 -42.89 -25.83 -54.56
CA LEU A 162 -43.24 -27.23 -54.87
C LEU A 162 -43.92 -27.92 -53.68
N ASN A 163 -43.43 -27.72 -52.46
CA ASN A 163 -44.04 -28.28 -51.26
C ASN A 163 -45.42 -27.67 -50.97
N LEU A 164 -45.57 -26.35 -51.14
CA LEU A 164 -46.86 -25.68 -50.95
C LEU A 164 -47.89 -26.14 -51.98
N ASP A 165 -47.52 -26.25 -53.26
CA ASP A 165 -48.42 -26.73 -54.31
C ASP A 165 -48.84 -28.20 -54.08
N ALA A 166 -47.96 -29.02 -53.50
CA ALA A 166 -48.27 -30.41 -53.14
C ALA A 166 -49.26 -30.52 -51.96
N ILE A 167 -49.15 -29.63 -50.96
CA ILE A 167 -50.00 -29.63 -49.76
C ILE A 167 -51.34 -28.93 -50.02
N LEU A 168 -51.33 -27.88 -50.85
CA LEU A 168 -52.48 -27.06 -51.21
C LEU A 168 -52.67 -27.08 -52.74
N PRO A 169 -53.21 -28.17 -53.31
CA PRO A 169 -53.52 -28.19 -54.73
C PRO A 169 -54.62 -27.15 -55.00
N VAL A 170 -54.21 -25.99 -55.50
CA VAL A 170 -55.13 -24.93 -55.92
C VAL A 170 -55.99 -25.51 -57.02
N GLN A 171 -57.29 -25.73 -56.74
CA GLN A 171 -58.26 -26.06 -57.77
C GLN A 171 -58.43 -24.83 -58.67
N THR A 172 -57.73 -24.80 -59.80
CA THR A 172 -57.98 -23.83 -60.86
C THR A 172 -59.29 -24.21 -61.55
N MET A 173 -60.33 -23.39 -61.39
CA MET A 173 -61.47 -23.34 -62.31
C MET A 173 -61.07 -22.68 -63.63
#